data_AF-A0A151SMC2-F1
#
_entry.id   AF-A0A151SMC2-F1
#
_cell.length_a   1.000
_cell.length_b   1.000
_cell.length_c   1.000
_cell.angle_alpha   90.00
_cell.angle_beta   90.00
_cell.angle_gamma   90.00
#
_symmetry.space_group_name_H-M   'P 1'
#
loop_
_entity.id
_entity.type
_entity.pdbx_description
1 polymer ?
#
loop_
_entity_poly.entity_id
_entity_poly.type
_entity_poly.pdbx_seq_one_letter_code
_entity_poly.pdbx_strand_id
1 'polypeptide(L)' 'VFTDYMNRIFHPYLDKFVVVFIDDILIYSKTREEHTKHPSIVLQILKDKQFFAMLSECEF' A
#
# COMPACT_ATOMS: atom_id res chain seq x y z
N VAL A 1 -16.62 5.51 -2.91
CA VAL A 1 -16.15 6.52 -1.92
C VAL A 1 -14.82 6.10 -1.30
N PHE A 2 -14.73 4.92 -0.68
CA PHE A 2 -13.47 4.39 -0.12
C PHE A 2 -12.37 4.22 -1.18
N THR A 3 -12.66 3.55 -2.30
CA THR A 3 -11.70 3.34 -3.39
C THR A 3 -11.16 4.64 -3.98
N ASP A 4 -11.98 5.69 -4.10
CA ASP A 4 -11.53 7.02 -4.55
C ASP A 4 -10.57 7.66 -3.54
N TYR A 5 -10.83 7.52 -2.24
CA TYR A 5 -9.92 8.00 -1.21
C TYR A 5 -8.59 7.25 -1.22
N MET A 6 -8.62 5.92 -1.33
CA MET A 6 -7.42 5.09 -1.44
C MET A 6 -6.61 5.45 -2.69
N ASN A 7 -7.30 5.65 -3.82
CA ASN A 7 -6.65 6.10 -5.05
C ASN A 7 -6.01 7.48 -4.91
N ARG A 8 -6.60 8.41 -4.14
CA ARG A 8 -6.01 9.74 -3.89
C ARG A 8 -4.79 9.69 -2.98
N ILE A 9 -4.83 8.93 -1.89
CA ILE A 9 -3.68 8.84 -0.96
C ILE A 9 -2.52 8.06 -1.58
N PHE A 10 -2.81 7.04 -2.39
CA PHE A 10 -1.80 6.24 -3.08
C PHE A 10 -1.46 6.75 -4.47
N HIS A 11 -2.12 7.81 -4.97
CA HIS A 11 -1.89 8.36 -6.31
C HIS A 11 -0.40 8.52 -6.68
N PRO A 12 0.49 8.99 -5.78
CA PRO A 12 1.91 9.12 -6.11
C PRO A 12 2.63 7.78 -6.36
N TYR A 13 2.05 6.66 -5.95
CA TYR A 13 2.62 5.31 -5.90
C TYR A 13 1.87 4.28 -6.76
N LEU A 14 0.63 4.61 -7.18
CA LEU A 14 -0.13 3.85 -8.16
C LEU A 14 0.69 3.66 -9.44
N ASP A 15 0.61 2.46 -10.01
CA ASP A 15 1.32 2.04 -11.23
C ASP A 15 2.86 2.13 -11.16
N LYS A 16 3.43 2.39 -9.98
CA LYS A 16 4.88 2.34 -9.72
C LYS A 16 5.28 1.11 -8.91
N PHE A 17 4.63 0.93 -7.76
CA PHE A 17 4.84 -0.21 -6.86
C PHE A 17 3.61 -0.56 -6.03
N VAL A 18 2.49 0.17 -6.18
CA VAL A 18 1.23 -0.06 -5.47
C VAL A 18 0.11 -0.31 -6.47
N VAL A 19 -0.73 -1.31 -6.19
CA VAL A 19 -2.05 -1.48 -6.81
C VAL A 19 -3.08 -1.57 -5.68
N VAL A 20 -4.17 -0.82 -5.80
CA VAL A 20 -5.26 -0.83 -4.80
C VAL A 20 -6.47 -1.53 -5.41
N PHE A 21 -6.99 -2.55 -4.72
CA PHE A 21 -8.19 -3.29 -5.11
C PHE A 21 -9.17 -3.37 -3.94
N ILE A 22 -10.20 -2.51 -3.97
CA ILE A 22 -11.24 -2.43 -2.93
C ILE A 22 -10.63 -2.29 -1.53
N ASP A 23 -10.36 -3.41 -0.85
CA ASP A 23 -9.82 -3.51 0.50
C ASP A 23 -8.34 -3.97 0.54
N ASP A 24 -7.83 -4.49 -0.58
CA ASP A 24 -6.48 -5.03 -0.70
C ASP A 24 -5.51 -4.01 -1.30
N ILE A 25 -4.27 -4.04 -0.82
CA ILE A 25 -3.17 -3.24 -1.36
C ILE A 25 -2.06 -4.20 -1.76
N LEU A 26 -1.86 -4.34 -3.06
CA LEU A 26 -0.75 -5.13 -3.59
C LEU A 26 0.47 -4.24 -3.74
N ILE A 27 1.60 -4.69 -3.19
CA ILE A 27 2.90 -4.03 -3.28
C ILE A 27 3.81 -4.90 -4.13
N TYR A 28 4.36 -4.35 -5.21
CA TYR A 28 5.29 -5.07 -6.07
C TYR A 28 6.62 -4.32 -6.17
N SER A 29 7.71 -5.07 -6.22
CA SER A 29 9.08 -4.53 -6.25
C SER A 29 9.90 -5.29 -7.27
N LYS A 30 10.85 -4.62 -7.94
CA LYS A 30 11.72 -5.28 -8.92
C LYS A 30 12.94 -5.91 -8.26
N THR A 31 13.39 -5.32 -7.16
CA THR A 31 14.55 -5.78 -6.39
C THR A 31 14.19 -6.06 -4.94
N ARG A 32 15.04 -6.82 -4.24
CA ARG A 32 14.83 -7.15 -2.83
C ARG A 32 15.01 -5.92 -1.92
N GLU A 33 15.90 -5.01 -2.30
CA GLU A 33 16.15 -3.76 -1.61
C GLU A 33 14.94 -2.83 -1.70
N GLU A 34 14.23 -2.82 -2.83
CA GLU A 34 12.94 -2.15 -2.98
C GLU A 34 11.85 -2.84 -2.16
N HIS A 35 11.81 -4.18 -2.17
CA HIS A 35 10.80 -4.97 -1.44
C HIS A 35 10.86 -4.80 0.07
N THR A 36 12.01 -4.39 0.62
CA THR A 36 12.12 -4.04 2.04
C THR A 36 11.67 -2.60 2.33
N LYS A 37 11.71 -1.69 1.34
CA LYS A 37 11.36 -0.27 1.50
C LYS A 37 9.90 0.04 1.19
N HIS A 38 9.36 -0.54 0.12
CA HIS A 38 8.00 -0.24 -0.33
C HIS A 38 6.92 -0.56 0.72
N PRO A 39 6.95 -1.71 1.42
CA PRO A 39 5.99 -1.98 2.50
C PRO A 39 6.04 -0.95 3.61
N SER A 40 7.24 -0.48 4.00
CA SER A 40 7.37 0.56 5.03
C SER A 40 6.71 1.87 4.64
N ILE A 41 6.81 2.27 3.35
CA ILE A 41 6.15 3.49 2.84
C ILE A 41 4.63 3.33 2.90
N VAL A 42 4.09 2.20 2.42
CA VAL A 42 2.64 1.96 2.40
C VAL A 42 2.07 1.90 3.82
N LEU A 43 2.71 1.15 4.73
CA LEU A 43 2.30 1.05 6.12
C LEU A 43 2.34 2.40 6.84
N GLN A 44 3.32 3.25 6.53
CA GLN A 44 3.39 4.60 7.09
C GLN A 44 2.22 5.47 6.60
N ILE A 45 1.89 5.42 5.30
CA ILE A 45 0.74 6.15 4.74
C ILE A 45 -0.57 5.69 5.40
N LEU A 46 -0.77 4.38 5.55
CA LEU A 46 -1.94 3.83 6.23
C LEU A 46 -2.03 4.37 7.67
N LYS A 47 -0.93 4.33 8.42
CA LYS A 47 -0.85 4.87 9.77
C LYS A 47 -1.20 6.36 9.85
N ASP A 48 -0.64 7.17 8.95
CA ASP A 48 -0.87 8.63 8.90
C ASP A 48 -2.33 8.98 8.54
N LYS A 49 -3.00 8.09 7.79
CA LYS A 49 -4.42 8.22 7.42
C LYS A 49 -5.37 7.47 8.35
N GLN A 50 -4.86 6.91 9.44
CA GLN A 50 -5.61 6.12 10.43
C GLN A 50 -6.32 4.89 9.85
N PHE A 51 -5.71 4.27 8.84
CA PHE A 51 -6.08 2.95 8.35
C PHE A 51 -5.21 1.88 9.01
N PHE A 52 -5.82 0.72 9.25
CA PHE A 52 -5.17 -0.40 9.89
C PHE A 52 -5.20 -1.60 8.95
N ALA A 53 -4.03 -2.17 8.70
CA ALA A 53 -3.92 -3.46 8.04
C ALA A 53 -4.04 -4.58 9.09
N MET A 54 -4.86 -5.58 8.80
CA MET A 54 -4.96 -6.76 9.64
C MET A 54 -3.78 -7.68 9.33
N LEU A 55 -2.81 -7.75 10.25
CA LEU A 55 -1.56 -8.49 10.03
C LEU A 55 -1.77 -9.98 9.77
N SER A 56 -2.88 -10.58 10.24
CA SER A 56 -3.19 -12.00 9.95
C SER A 56 -3.56 -12.25 8.49
N GLU A 57 -4.03 -11.23 7.78
CA GLU A 57 -4.41 -11.30 6.36
C GLU A 57 -3.31 -10.75 5.45
N CYS A 58 -2.16 -10.33 6.01
CA CYS A 58 -1.06 -9.75 5.25
C CYS A 58 -0.06 -10.83 4.81
N GLU A 59 0.22 -10.89 3.51
CA GLU A 59 1.30 -11.70 2.93
C GLU A 59 2.49 -10.79 2.57
N PHE A 60 3.72 -11.20 2.93
CA PHE A 60 4.95 -10.39 2.80
C PHE A 60 6.03 -11.07 1.95
#